data_AF-A0A6L3ASZ5-F1
#
_entry.id   AF-A0A6L3ASZ5-F1
#
_cell.length_a   1.000
_cell.length_b   1.000
_cell.length_c   1.000
_cell.angle_alpha   90.00
_cell.angle_beta   90.00
_cell.angle_gamma   90.00
#
_symmetry.space_group_name_H-M   'P 1'
#
loop_
_entity.id
_entity.type
_entity.pdbx_description
1 polymer ?
#
loop_
_entity_poly.entity_id
_entity_poly.type
_entity_poly.pdbx_seq_one_letter_code
_entity_poly.pdbx_strand_id
1 'polypeptide(L)'
;MSVLNIQIFVDVIALLVDSPVEAAVFLYDDSPVTSAGRGTPQLRSPAYPGQLVRWSLAPIDVQTPVWLDSLTFGPHPAGLPDGAQFPTPPRPDPIWARRWEGYVPWGLLPGVDYPYRLTLAFGGAITRRLIIDGPSLVYAPPLAAQVSAQAASAAQGAGAAL
;
A
#
# COMPACT_ATOMS: atom_id res chain seq x y z
N MET A 1 -4.67 15.03 -10.53
CA MET A 1 -4.96 14.10 -9.41
C MET A 1 -3.86 14.25 -8.37
N SER A 2 -4.19 14.21 -7.08
CA SER A 2 -3.16 14.20 -6.03
C SER A 2 -2.41 12.88 -6.06
N VAL A 3 -1.13 12.92 -5.70
CA VAL A 3 -0.30 11.72 -5.52
C VAL A 3 -0.80 10.99 -4.27
N LEU A 4 -0.91 9.66 -4.35
CA LEU A 4 -1.15 8.81 -3.18
C LEU A 4 0.20 8.38 -2.62
N ASN A 5 0.53 8.80 -1.40
CA ASN A 5 1.75 8.39 -0.71
C ASN A 5 1.42 7.27 0.27
N ILE A 6 2.08 6.12 0.09
CA ILE A 6 2.05 4.97 0.98
C ILE A 6 3.37 4.91 1.73
N GLN A 7 3.31 5.07 3.05
CA GLN A 7 4.44 5.03 3.95
C GLN A 7 4.48 3.68 4.68
N ILE A 8 5.63 3.01 4.61
CA ILE A 8 5.92 1.76 5.30
C ILE A 8 6.85 2.09 6.48
N PHE A 9 6.43 1.73 7.69
CA PHE A 9 7.26 1.78 8.88
C PHE A 9 7.64 0.38 9.31
N VAL A 10 8.92 0.20 9.68
CA VAL A 10 9.45 -1.12 10.06
C VAL A 10 10.17 -1.03 11.40
N ASP A 11 9.72 -1.80 12.38
CA ASP A 11 10.50 -2.12 13.57
C ASP A 11 11.50 -3.23 13.21
N VAL A 12 12.70 -2.82 12.83
CA VAL A 12 13.74 -3.75 12.38
C VAL A 12 14.26 -4.59 13.56
N ILE A 13 14.22 -4.06 14.78
CA ILE A 13 14.65 -4.80 15.97
C ILE A 13 13.68 -5.94 16.25
N ALA A 14 12.38 -5.68 16.18
CA ALA A 14 11.34 -6.70 16.29
C ALA A 14 11.56 -7.82 15.25
N LEU A 15 11.86 -7.48 13.98
CA LEU A 15 12.17 -8.47 12.94
C LEU A 15 13.47 -9.26 13.21
N LEU A 16 14.49 -8.63 13.81
CA LEU A 16 15.76 -9.30 14.12
C LEU A 16 15.63 -10.31 15.26
N VAL A 17 14.67 -10.10 16.17
CA VAL A 17 14.30 -11.05 17.22
C VAL A 17 13.12 -11.96 16.82
N ASP A 18 12.86 -12.06 15.51
CA ASP A 18 11.88 -12.96 14.89
C ASP A 18 10.42 -12.73 15.32
N SER A 19 10.06 -11.47 15.63
CA SER A 19 8.66 -11.07 15.82
C SER A 19 7.85 -11.23 14.54
N PRO A 20 6.53 -11.50 14.65
CA PRO A 20 5.66 -11.59 13.48
C PRO A 20 5.54 -10.25 12.75
N VAL A 21 5.25 -10.30 11.45
CA VAL A 21 5.16 -9.11 10.57
C VAL A 21 4.11 -8.12 11.07
N GLU A 22 3.01 -8.62 11.62
CA GLU A 22 1.90 -7.83 12.16
C GLU A 22 2.31 -6.97 13.36
N ALA A 23 3.38 -7.36 14.06
CA ALA A 23 3.93 -6.61 15.19
C ALA A 23 5.09 -5.69 14.79
N ALA A 24 5.61 -5.82 13.57
CA ALA A 24 6.86 -5.18 13.14
C ALA A 24 6.74 -4.30 11.91
N VAL A 25 5.66 -4.41 11.14
CA VAL A 25 5.47 -3.65 9.89
C VAL A 25 4.12 -2.96 9.86
N PHE A 26 4.15 -1.65 9.60
CA PHE A 26 2.97 -0.79 9.65
C PHE A 26 2.88 0.03 8.36
N LEU A 27 1.77 -0.08 7.65
CA LEU A 27 1.54 0.67 6.42
C LEU A 27 0.48 1.75 6.65
N TYR A 28 0.76 2.95 6.13
CA TYR A 28 -0.16 4.08 6.12
C TYR A 28 -0.21 4.69 4.74
N ASP A 29 -1.33 5.31 4.41
CA ASP A 29 -1.42 6.22 3.28
C ASP A 29 -1.97 7.58 3.70
N ASP A 30 -1.84 8.55 2.81
CA ASP A 30 -2.36 9.91 2.94
C ASP A 30 -3.62 10.14 2.09
N SER A 31 -4.36 9.07 1.77
CA SER A 31 -5.57 9.21 0.95
C SER A 31 -6.59 10.10 1.64
N PRO A 32 -7.25 11.03 0.92
CA PRO A 32 -8.34 11.83 1.47
C PRO A 32 -9.62 11.02 1.71
N VAL A 33 -9.66 9.78 1.21
CA VAL A 33 -10.75 8.82 1.41
C VAL A 33 -10.31 7.77 2.42
N THR A 34 -11.25 7.24 3.21
CA THR A 34 -10.95 6.27 4.25
C THR A 34 -10.35 4.97 3.68
N SER A 35 -9.11 4.69 4.07
CA SER A 35 -8.43 3.41 3.83
C SER A 35 -8.75 2.39 4.92
N ALA A 36 -8.76 1.11 4.56
CA ALA A 36 -8.94 0.01 5.52
C ALA A 36 -7.59 -0.62 5.89
N GLY A 37 -7.46 -1.16 7.11
CA GLY A 37 -6.22 -1.82 7.55
C GLY A 37 -5.02 -0.89 7.76
N ARG A 38 -5.25 0.41 7.98
CA ARG A 38 -4.17 1.36 8.31
C ARG A 38 -3.45 0.92 9.59
N GLY A 39 -2.11 0.97 9.56
CA GLY A 39 -1.28 0.48 10.64
C GLY A 39 -1.13 -1.05 10.64
N THR A 40 -1.54 -1.76 9.59
CA THR A 40 -1.28 -3.21 9.46
C THR A 40 -0.59 -3.53 8.12
N PRO A 41 -0.01 -4.73 7.95
CA PRO A 41 0.52 -5.20 6.67
C PRO A 41 -0.54 -5.37 5.57
N GLN A 42 -1.83 -5.34 5.92
CA GLN A 42 -2.97 -5.56 5.02
C GLN A 42 -3.67 -4.24 4.63
N LEU A 43 -2.92 -3.14 4.57
CA LEU A 43 -3.44 -1.84 4.13
C LEU A 43 -4.13 -1.97 2.76
N ARG A 44 -5.37 -1.46 2.69
CA ARG A 44 -6.14 -1.33 1.46
C ARG A 44 -6.30 0.15 1.14
N SER A 45 -5.49 0.65 0.21
CA SER A 45 -5.44 2.07 -0.13
C SER A 45 -6.39 2.39 -1.29
N PRO A 46 -7.31 3.35 -1.14
CA PRO A 46 -8.16 3.79 -2.22
C PRO A 46 -7.35 4.59 -3.24
N ALA A 47 -7.41 4.18 -4.50
CA ALA A 47 -6.69 4.80 -5.60
C ALA A 47 -7.58 4.98 -6.83
N TYR A 48 -7.21 5.91 -7.72
CA TYR A 48 -7.95 6.20 -8.95
C TYR A 48 -7.16 5.80 -10.20
N PRO A 49 -7.83 5.35 -11.27
CA PRO A 49 -7.23 5.18 -12.59
C PRO A 49 -6.35 6.36 -13.00
N GLY A 50 -5.10 6.10 -13.40
CA GLY A 50 -4.12 7.12 -13.78
C GLY A 50 -3.48 7.90 -12.63
N GLN A 51 -3.82 7.61 -11.37
CA GLN A 51 -3.21 8.25 -10.22
C GLN A 51 -1.75 7.80 -10.03
N LEU A 52 -0.86 8.73 -9.71
CA LEU A 52 0.50 8.40 -9.27
C LEU A 52 0.47 7.89 -7.82
N VAL A 53 1.08 6.74 -7.58
CA VAL A 53 1.27 6.16 -6.26
C VAL A 53 2.76 6.13 -5.94
N ARG A 54 3.12 6.51 -4.71
CA ARG A 54 4.49 6.52 -4.20
C ARG A 54 4.59 5.66 -2.95
N TRP A 55 5.51 4.72 -2.94
CA TRP A 55 5.84 3.92 -1.76
C TRP A 55 7.18 4.40 -1.19
N SER A 56 7.17 4.75 0.08
CA SER A 56 8.36 5.11 0.84
C SER A 56 8.45 4.22 2.06
N LEU A 57 9.68 3.89 2.46
CA LEU A 57 9.95 3.04 3.60
C LEU A 57 10.87 3.77 4.58
N ALA A 58 10.57 3.67 5.87
CA ALA A 58 11.39 4.21 6.94
C ALA A 58 11.45 3.20 8.10
N PRO A 59 12.62 2.91 8.66
CA PRO A 59 12.67 2.20 9.93
C PRO A 59 12.15 3.08 11.07
N ILE A 60 11.60 2.45 12.10
CA ILE A 60 11.27 3.11 13.37
C ILE A 60 12.55 3.40 14.18
N ASP A 61 13.52 2.48 14.10
CA ASP A 61 14.87 2.69 14.63
C ASP A 61 15.75 3.43 13.62
N VAL A 62 16.58 4.37 14.07
CA VAL A 62 17.45 5.17 13.19
C VAL A 62 18.75 4.43 12.84
N GLN A 63 19.10 3.37 13.59
CA GLN A 63 20.42 2.73 13.51
C GLN A 63 20.47 1.54 12.56
N THR A 64 19.34 0.88 12.31
CA THR A 64 19.30 -0.35 11.53
C THR A 64 18.78 -0.09 10.10
N PRO A 65 19.59 -0.36 9.07
CA PRO A 65 19.19 -0.13 7.70
C PRO A 65 18.11 -1.13 7.26
N VAL A 66 17.14 -0.61 6.50
CA VAL A 66 16.09 -1.36 5.83
C VAL A 66 15.73 -0.63 4.54
N TRP A 67 15.39 -1.37 3.50
CA TRP A 67 14.99 -0.81 2.21
C TRP A 67 13.99 -1.71 1.50
N LEU A 68 13.22 -1.11 0.60
CA LEU A 68 12.30 -1.82 -0.28
C LEU A 68 13.09 -2.39 -1.46
N ASP A 69 13.29 -3.72 -1.46
CA ASP A 69 14.05 -4.48 -2.46
C ASP A 69 13.21 -4.70 -3.73
N SER A 70 11.92 -5.00 -3.58
CA SER A 70 10.98 -5.11 -4.70
C SER A 70 9.53 -4.81 -4.32
N LEU A 71 8.76 -4.37 -5.30
CA LEU A 71 7.31 -4.23 -5.25
C LEU A 71 6.72 -4.82 -6.53
N THR A 72 5.83 -5.82 -6.38
CA THR A 72 5.22 -6.52 -7.52
C THR A 72 3.73 -6.70 -7.30
N PHE A 73 2.89 -6.40 -8.29
CA PHE A 73 1.48 -6.82 -8.23
C PHE A 73 1.33 -8.26 -8.69
N GLY A 74 0.36 -8.97 -8.10
CA GLY A 74 -0.01 -10.31 -8.56
C GLY A 74 -0.63 -10.31 -9.97
N PRO A 75 -0.90 -11.49 -10.54
CA PRO A 75 -1.61 -11.59 -11.81
C PRO A 75 -2.95 -10.86 -11.72
N HIS A 76 -3.21 -9.98 -12.69
CA HIS A 76 -4.46 -9.26 -12.77
C HIS A 76 -5.63 -10.20 -13.12
N PRO A 77 -6.86 -9.90 -12.66
CA PRO A 77 -8.06 -10.55 -13.19
C PRO A 77 -8.07 -10.51 -14.72
N ALA A 78 -8.47 -11.61 -15.35
CA ALA A 78 -8.45 -11.77 -16.81
C ALA A 78 -9.16 -10.59 -17.51
N GLY A 79 -8.48 -9.94 -18.46
CA GLY A 79 -9.03 -8.85 -19.27
C GLY A 79 -8.43 -7.45 -19.02
N LEU A 80 -7.53 -7.30 -18.04
CA LEU A 80 -6.75 -6.08 -17.86
C LEU A 80 -5.54 -6.08 -18.80
N PRO A 81 -5.28 -5.01 -19.57
CA PRO A 81 -4.09 -4.95 -20.41
C PRO A 81 -2.83 -4.98 -19.54
N ASP A 82 -1.77 -5.66 -20.01
CA ASP A 82 -0.42 -5.73 -19.41
C ASP A 82 0.30 -4.36 -19.28
N GLY A 83 -0.41 -3.25 -19.48
CA GLY A 83 0.10 -1.88 -19.46
C GLY A 83 0.27 -1.28 -18.06
N ALA A 84 0.25 -2.08 -16.99
CA ALA A 84 0.61 -1.59 -15.67
C ALA A 84 2.10 -1.18 -15.69
N GLN A 85 2.38 0.13 -15.67
CA GLN A 85 3.72 0.62 -15.39
C GLN A 85 3.99 0.36 -13.91
N PHE A 86 4.55 -0.82 -13.66
CA PHE A 86 4.99 -1.25 -12.34
C PHE A 86 5.98 -0.25 -11.77
N PRO A 87 6.00 -0.11 -10.44
CA PRO A 87 6.86 0.89 -9.86
C PRO A 87 8.31 0.57 -10.15
N THR A 88 9.01 1.53 -10.75
CA THR A 88 10.41 1.38 -11.11
C THR A 88 11.24 2.03 -10.01
N PRO A 89 12.25 1.35 -9.45
CA PRO A 89 13.12 2.00 -8.48
C PRO A 89 13.92 3.11 -9.20
N PRO A 90 13.90 4.36 -8.72
CA PRO A 90 14.78 5.41 -9.24
C PRO A 90 16.26 5.05 -9.01
N ARG A 91 17.16 5.52 -9.89
CA ARG A 91 18.62 5.41 -9.72
C ARG A 91 19.31 6.79 -9.77
N PRO A 92 20.37 7.04 -8.96
CA PRO A 92 20.90 6.24 -7.84
C PRO A 92 20.96 6.96 -6.46
N ASP A 93 21.03 6.12 -5.42
CA ASP A 93 21.56 6.24 -4.06
C ASP A 93 21.22 7.41 -3.10
N PRO A 94 21.13 7.13 -1.77
CA PRO A 94 21.37 5.83 -1.12
C PRO A 94 20.17 4.87 -1.18
N ILE A 95 20.45 3.55 -1.21
CA ILE A 95 19.44 2.48 -1.35
C ILE A 95 18.32 2.54 -0.29
N TRP A 96 18.65 2.96 0.92
CA TRP A 96 17.73 3.11 2.05
C TRP A 96 16.79 4.32 1.92
N ALA A 97 17.06 5.25 1.01
CA ALA A 97 16.21 6.41 0.74
C ALA A 97 15.38 6.24 -0.55
N ARG A 98 15.38 5.06 -1.17
CA ARG A 98 14.65 4.82 -2.43
C ARG A 98 13.14 4.94 -2.22
N ARG A 99 12.52 5.72 -3.09
CA ARG A 99 11.07 5.81 -3.24
C ARG A 99 10.66 5.06 -4.48
N TRP A 100 9.66 4.20 -4.37
CA TRP A 100 9.10 3.48 -5.51
C TRP A 100 7.89 4.25 -6.03
N GLU A 101 7.76 4.42 -7.34
CA GLU A 101 6.66 5.19 -7.93
C GLU A 101 6.07 4.46 -9.13
N GLY A 102 4.75 4.44 -9.24
CA GLY A 102 4.03 3.81 -10.34
C GLY A 102 2.65 4.43 -10.55
N TYR A 103 2.11 4.31 -11.76
CA TYR A 103 0.77 4.78 -12.08
C TYR A 103 -0.25 3.67 -11.96
N VAL A 104 -1.41 3.99 -11.37
CA VAL A 104 -2.56 3.10 -11.36
C VAL A 104 -3.05 2.88 -12.80
N PRO A 105 -3.21 1.63 -13.27
CA PRO A 105 -3.70 1.36 -14.61
C PRO A 105 -5.09 1.96 -14.86
N TRP A 106 -5.35 2.40 -16.09
CA TRP A 106 -6.66 2.98 -16.44
C TRP A 106 -7.82 1.97 -16.42
N GLY A 107 -7.50 0.67 -16.57
CA GLY A 107 -8.51 -0.39 -16.71
C GLY A 107 -9.05 -0.96 -15.40
N LEU A 108 -8.62 -0.49 -14.22
CA LEU A 108 -9.02 -1.10 -12.95
C LEU A 108 -10.55 -1.09 -12.76
N LEU A 109 -11.07 -2.20 -12.24
CA LEU A 109 -12.49 -2.40 -11.95
C LEU A 109 -12.83 -1.85 -10.55
N PRO A 110 -13.94 -1.11 -10.38
CA PRO A 110 -14.37 -0.60 -9.09
C PRO A 110 -14.59 -1.73 -8.07
N GLY A 111 -14.16 -1.51 -6.83
CA GLY A 111 -14.40 -2.46 -5.73
C GLY A 111 -13.60 -3.77 -5.79
N VAL A 112 -12.70 -3.92 -6.78
CA VAL A 112 -11.75 -5.03 -6.86
C VAL A 112 -10.47 -4.66 -6.13
N ASP A 113 -9.95 -5.60 -5.36
CA ASP A 113 -8.65 -5.49 -4.70
C ASP A 113 -7.54 -5.89 -5.66
N TYR A 114 -6.53 -5.05 -5.74
CA TYR A 114 -5.32 -5.28 -6.51
C TYR A 114 -4.15 -5.47 -5.55
N PRO A 115 -3.96 -6.70 -5.02
CA PRO A 115 -2.91 -6.97 -4.05
C PRO A 115 -1.53 -6.87 -4.69
N TYR A 116 -0.58 -6.38 -3.90
CA TYR A 116 0.82 -6.36 -4.23
C TYR A 116 1.64 -7.02 -3.13
N ARG A 117 2.83 -7.47 -3.52
CA ARG A 117 3.85 -8.05 -2.66
C ARG A 117 4.98 -7.04 -2.50
N LEU A 118 5.38 -6.83 -1.25
CA LEU A 118 6.59 -6.08 -0.91
C LEU A 118 7.68 -7.07 -0.49
N THR A 119 8.89 -6.89 -1.00
CA THR A 119 10.08 -7.55 -0.46
C THR A 119 10.96 -6.52 0.20
N LEU A 120 11.14 -6.63 1.51
CA LEU A 120 12.01 -5.77 2.29
C LEU A 120 13.34 -6.49 2.51
N ALA A 121 14.43 -5.73 2.52
CA ALA A 121 15.73 -6.21 2.94
C ALA A 121 16.23 -5.36 4.11
N PHE A 122 16.81 -6.01 5.11
CA PHE A 122 17.21 -5.36 6.36
C PHE A 122 18.41 -6.06 7.01
N GLY A 123 19.06 -5.34 7.92
CA GLY A 123 20.23 -5.81 8.65
C GLY A 123 21.56 -5.25 8.13
N GLY A 124 22.63 -5.51 8.87
CA GLY A 124 23.98 -5.03 8.56
C GLY A 124 24.79 -6.04 7.75
N ALA A 125 25.72 -6.75 8.41
CA ALA A 125 26.65 -7.69 7.76
C ALA A 125 25.96 -8.89 7.09
N ILE A 126 24.76 -9.27 7.54
CA ILE A 126 23.93 -10.32 6.94
C ILE A 126 22.59 -9.70 6.56
N THR A 127 22.33 -9.60 5.27
CA THR A 127 21.05 -9.12 4.75
C THR A 127 19.99 -10.20 4.92
N ARG A 128 18.97 -9.90 5.73
CA ARG A 128 17.74 -10.70 5.81
C ARG A 128 16.70 -10.13 4.85
N ARG A 129 15.80 -10.99 4.37
CA ARG A 129 14.67 -10.58 3.54
C ARG A 129 13.36 -10.94 4.21
N LEU A 130 12.39 -10.03 4.11
CA LEU A 130 11.02 -10.23 4.53
C LEU A 130 10.09 -10.05 3.33
N ILE A 131 9.18 -11.00 3.14
CA ILE A 131 8.12 -10.90 2.13
C ILE A 131 6.82 -10.52 2.85
N ILE A 132 6.14 -9.51 2.33
CA ILE A 132 4.85 -9.06 2.84
C ILE A 132 3.84 -9.19 1.70
N ASP A 133 2.85 -10.04 1.92
CA ASP A 133 1.72 -10.25 1.04
C ASP A 133 0.46 -9.62 1.64
N GLY A 134 -0.46 -9.19 0.77
CA GLY A 134 -1.79 -8.74 1.16
C GLY A 134 -2.10 -7.25 1.07
N PRO A 135 -1.16 -6.27 1.14
CA PRO A 135 -1.56 -4.88 0.95
C PRO A 135 -2.05 -4.70 -0.49
N SER A 136 -3.04 -3.83 -0.69
CA SER A 136 -3.71 -3.70 -1.97
C SER A 136 -4.11 -2.27 -2.31
N LEU A 137 -4.19 -2.00 -3.61
CA LEU A 137 -4.88 -0.83 -4.13
C LEU A 137 -6.32 -1.21 -4.44
N VAL A 138 -7.26 -0.34 -4.10
CA VAL A 138 -8.68 -0.55 -4.38
C VAL A 138 -9.19 0.64 -5.18
N TYR A 139 -9.83 0.39 -6.32
CA TYR A 139 -10.44 1.48 -7.07
C TYR A 139 -11.64 2.02 -6.28
N ALA A 140 -11.46 3.23 -5.71
CA ALA A 140 -12.52 3.95 -5.04
C ALA A 140 -13.47 4.59 -6.07
N PRO A 141 -14.80 4.40 -5.96
CA PRO A 141 -15.73 5.15 -6.78
C PRO A 141 -15.56 6.67 -6.51
N PRO A 142 -15.94 7.54 -7.45
CA PRO A 142 -15.83 8.98 -7.28
C PRO A 142 -16.46 9.46 -5.95
N LEU A 143 -15.87 10.47 -5.31
CA LEU A 143 -16.29 10.98 -4.00
C LEU A 143 -17.80 11.27 -3.93
N ALA A 144 -18.39 11.80 -5.01
CA ALA A 144 -19.83 12.05 -5.10
C ALA A 144 -20.69 10.79 -4.93
N ALA A 145 -20.23 9.66 -5.47
CA ALA A 145 -20.91 8.37 -5.31
C ALA A 145 -20.71 7.81 -3.88
N GLN A 146 -19.57 8.09 -3.24
CA GLN A 146 -19.29 7.65 -1.88
C GLN A 146 -20.10 8.42 -0.82
N VAL A 147 -20.21 9.74 -0.97
CA VAL A 147 -21.07 10.58 -0.11
C VAL A 147 -22.53 10.15 -0.22
N SER A 148 -22.98 9.85 -1.45
CA SER A 148 -24.33 9.34 -1.69
C SER A 148 -24.55 7.96 -1.04
N ALA A 149 -23.57 7.06 -1.12
CA ALA A 149 -23.64 5.74 -0.50
C ALA A 149 -23.61 5.79 1.04
N GLN A 150 -22.79 6.67 1.64
CA GLN A 150 -22.76 6.89 3.09
C GLN A 150 -24.04 7.54 3.62
N ALA A 151 -24.63 8.48 2.87
CA ALA A 151 -25.93 9.05 3.24
C ALA A 151 -27.05 8.00 3.19
N ALA A 152 -27.03 7.11 2.18
CA ALA A 152 -28.00 6.03 2.06
C ALA A 152 -27.87 4.98 3.17
N SER A 153 -26.66 4.59 3.57
CA SER A 153 -26.45 3.63 4.66
C SER A 153 -26.80 4.22 6.03
N ALA A 154 -26.54 5.52 6.27
CA ALA A 154 -26.96 6.21 7.48
C ALA A 154 -28.50 6.28 7.61
N ALA A 155 -29.20 6.50 6.50
CA ALA A 155 -30.67 6.50 6.47
C ALA A 155 -31.27 5.10 6.74
N GLN A 156 -30.62 4.03 6.26
CA GLN A 156 -31.05 2.64 6.51
C GLN A 156 -30.82 2.20 7.96
N GLY A 157 -29.74 2.65 8.61
CA GLY A 157 -29.48 2.38 10.02
C GLY A 157 -30.47 3.08 10.97
N ALA A 158 -30.97 4.26 10.59
CA ALA A 158 -31.96 5.01 11.37
C ALA A 158 -33.38 4.43 11.29
N GLY A 159 -33.72 3.72 10.21
CA GLY A 159 -35.03 3.09 10.00
C GLY A 159 -35.23 1.75 10.72
N ALA A 160 -34.18 1.14 11.26
CA ALA A 160 -34.24 -0.14 11.96
C ALA A 160 -34.42 -0.02 13.49
N ALA A 161 -34.56 1.22 14.00
CA ALA A 161 -34.67 1.54 15.43
C ALA A 161 -36.09 1.96 15.89
N LEU A 162 -37.13 1.60 15.13
CA LEU A 162 -38.54 1.83 15.45
C LEU A 162 -39.32 0.52 15.35
#